data_AF-A0A967N228-F1
#
_entry.id   AF-A0A967N228-F1
#
_cell.length_a   1.000
_cell.length_b   1.000
_cell.length_c   1.000
_cell.angle_alpha   90.00
_cell.angle_beta   90.00
_cell.angle_gamma   90.00
#
_symmetry.space_group_name_H-M   'P 1'
#
loop_
_entity.id
_entity.type
_entity.pdbx_description
1 polymer ?
#
loop_
_entity_poly.entity_id
_entity_poly.type
_entity_poly.pdbx_seq_one_letter_code
_entity_poly.pdbx_strand_id
1 'polypeptide(L)'
;FIDVIVGILEIIAEIAKVISFSFRLFGNIFAGSVMLFVIGSLVPVFVQSFLLLLELFVGLIQAFVFGMLTMVFMSQATHGHGDHEEEHH
;
A
#
# COMPACT_ATOMS: atom_id res chain seq x y z
N PHE A 1 -18.92 -24.57 2.07
CA PHE A 1 -18.00 -24.36 3.21
C PHE A 1 -16.66 -23.80 2.74
N ILE A 2 -15.97 -24.48 1.82
CA ILE A 2 -14.69 -23.99 1.25
C ILE A 2 -14.84 -22.63 0.56
N ASP A 3 -15.94 -22.40 -0.18
CA ASP A 3 -16.17 -21.15 -0.91
C ASP A 3 -16.22 -19.89 -0.03
N VAL A 4 -16.88 -19.99 1.13
CA VAL A 4 -16.93 -18.92 2.14
C VAL A 4 -15.56 -18.67 2.75
N ILE A 5 -14.76 -19.71 2.94
CA ILE A 5 -13.38 -19.60 3.45
C ILE A 5 -12.46 -18.95 2.39
N VAL A 6 -12.65 -19.26 1.11
CA VAL A 6 -11.88 -18.64 0.02
C VAL A 6 -12.24 -17.16 -0.10
N GLY A 7 -13.52 -16.80 -0.11
CA GLY A 7 -13.95 -15.40 -0.16
C GLY A 7 -13.44 -14.56 1.00
N ILE A 8 -13.43 -15.10 2.23
CA ILE A 8 -12.88 -14.37 3.39
C ILE A 8 -11.36 -14.25 3.33
N LEU A 9 -10.66 -15.25 2.79
CA LEU A 9 -9.22 -15.19 2.56
C LEU A 9 -8.85 -14.18 1.48
N GLU A 10 -9.63 -14.07 0.40
CA GLU A 10 -9.44 -13.08 -0.67
C GLU A 10 -9.47 -11.65 -0.11
N ILE A 11 -10.49 -11.33 0.69
CA ILE A 11 -10.65 -10.02 1.34
C ILE A 11 -9.49 -9.74 2.31
N ILE A 12 -9.11 -10.73 3.13
CA ILE A 12 -7.98 -10.58 4.05
C ILE A 12 -6.67 -10.38 3.28
N ALA A 13 -6.45 -11.10 2.16
CA ALA A 13 -5.27 -10.96 1.32
C ALA A 13 -5.21 -9.59 0.61
N GLU A 14 -6.36 -9.07 0.18
CA GLU A 14 -6.52 -7.72 -0.38
C GLU A 14 -6.12 -6.63 0.64
N ILE A 15 -6.66 -6.70 1.85
CA ILE A 15 -6.33 -5.77 2.93
C ILE A 15 -4.87 -5.95 3.38
N ALA A 16 -4.37 -7.17 3.44
CA ALA A 16 -2.97 -7.44 3.77
C ALA A 16 -2.01 -6.82 2.75
N LYS A 17 -2.34 -6.86 1.44
CA LYS A 17 -1.61 -6.13 0.39
C LYS A 17 -1.56 -4.63 0.72
N VAL A 18 -2.71 -4.00 0.94
CA VAL A 18 -2.84 -2.57 1.31
C VAL A 18 -1.99 -2.19 2.53
N ILE A 19 -2.06 -2.99 3.60
CA ILE A 19 -1.27 -2.78 4.81
C ILE A 19 0.22 -2.90 4.51
N SER A 20 0.63 -3.92 3.74
CA SER A 20 2.03 -4.12 3.35
C SER A 20 2.57 -2.94 2.52
N PHE A 21 1.76 -2.35 1.64
CA PHE A 21 2.13 -1.14 0.90
C PHE A 21 2.26 0.09 1.82
N SER A 22 1.31 0.27 2.74
CA SER A 22 1.29 1.37 3.72
C SER A 22 2.47 1.30 4.70
N PHE A 23 2.80 0.11 5.20
CA PHE A 23 3.96 -0.11 6.07
C PHE A 23 5.28 0.20 5.38
N ARG A 24 5.36 -0.04 4.06
CA ARG A 24 6.54 0.29 3.25
C ARG A 24 6.69 1.80 3.04
N LEU A 25 5.59 2.52 2.79
CA LEU A 25 5.59 3.98 2.71
C LEU A 25 5.91 4.62 4.07
N PHE A 26 5.26 4.13 5.14
CA PHE A 26 5.53 4.53 6.52
C PHE A 26 6.99 4.26 6.90
N GLY A 27 7.51 3.10 6.54
CA GLY A 27 8.92 2.72 6.71
C GLY A 27 9.88 3.67 6.01
N ASN A 28 9.61 4.08 4.76
CA ASN A 28 10.46 5.06 4.04
C ASN A 28 10.47 6.43 4.72
N ILE A 29 9.30 6.96 5.09
CA ILE A 29 9.24 8.31 5.72
C ILE A 29 9.77 8.28 7.16
N PHE A 30 9.52 7.19 7.89
CA PHE A 30 10.05 6.97 9.23
C PHE A 30 11.57 6.75 9.20
N ALA A 31 12.08 5.97 8.26
CA ALA A 31 13.52 5.79 8.04
C ALA A 31 14.15 7.13 7.69
N GLY A 32 13.64 7.87 6.70
CA GLY A 32 14.18 9.20 6.36
C GLY A 32 14.25 10.17 7.55
N SER A 33 13.18 10.26 8.35
CA SER A 33 13.12 11.18 9.51
C SER A 33 13.95 10.72 10.71
N VAL A 34 13.89 9.45 11.10
CA VAL A 34 14.71 8.86 12.18
C VAL A 34 16.18 8.83 11.78
N MET A 35 16.48 8.51 10.53
CA MET A 35 17.84 8.48 10.01
C MET A 35 18.44 9.88 9.97
N LEU A 36 17.71 10.92 9.55
CA LEU A 36 18.20 12.30 9.65
C LEU A 36 18.52 12.70 11.10
N PHE A 37 17.67 12.30 12.06
CA PHE A 37 17.87 12.60 13.47
C PHE A 37 19.08 11.86 14.08
N VAL A 38 19.26 10.58 13.75
CA VAL A 38 20.34 9.73 14.28
C VAL A 38 21.68 9.97 13.56
N ILE A 39 21.66 10.15 12.23
CA ILE A 39 22.85 10.24 11.38
C ILE A 39 23.38 11.68 11.26
N GLY A 40 22.57 12.70 11.56
CA GLY A 40 23.01 14.10 11.60
C GLY A 40 24.20 14.39 12.54
N SER A 41 24.57 13.42 13.39
CA SER A 41 25.74 13.46 14.27
C SER A 41 26.99 12.72 13.73
N LEU A 42 26.88 11.82 12.74
CA LEU A 42 27.94 10.83 12.43
C LEU A 42 28.35 10.61 10.95
N VAL A 43 27.58 11.01 9.92
CA VAL A 43 27.90 10.68 8.49
C VAL A 43 27.81 11.92 7.58
N PRO A 44 28.56 11.98 6.46
CA PRO A 44 28.41 13.01 5.44
C PRO A 44 26.98 13.17 4.93
N VAL A 45 26.42 14.36 5.18
CA VAL A 45 25.05 14.82 4.86
C VAL A 45 24.71 14.71 3.37
N PHE A 46 25.70 14.69 2.49
CA PHE A 46 25.51 14.71 1.04
C PHE A 46 24.95 13.39 0.48
N VAL A 47 25.45 12.23 0.96
CA VAL A 47 24.95 10.91 0.54
C VAL A 47 23.56 10.67 1.11
N GLN A 48 23.36 11.08 2.37
CA GLN A 48 22.08 11.01 3.07
C GLN A 48 20.97 11.77 2.33
N SER A 49 21.24 13.00 1.90
CA SER A 49 20.24 13.83 1.23
C SER A 49 19.87 13.31 -0.17
N PHE A 50 20.83 12.76 -0.92
CA PHE A 50 20.58 12.17 -2.23
C PHE A 50 19.72 10.90 -2.15
N LEU A 51 20.01 10.02 -1.18
CA LEU A 51 19.21 8.81 -0.96
C LEU A 51 17.79 9.12 -0.49
N LEU A 52 17.61 10.12 0.39
CA LEU A 52 16.29 10.54 0.85
C LEU A 52 15.42 11.08 -0.30
N LEU A 53 16.03 11.79 -1.26
CA LEU A 53 15.33 12.26 -2.46
C LEU A 53 14.87 11.09 -3.34
N LEU A 54 15.73 10.09 -3.54
CA LEU A 54 15.38 8.88 -4.29
C LEU A 54 14.33 8.03 -3.54
N GLU A 55 14.44 7.94 -2.22
CA GLU A 55 13.51 7.27 -1.32
C GLU A 55 12.11 7.91 -1.33
N LEU A 56 12.07 9.25 -1.34
CA LEU A 56 10.84 10.03 -1.51
C LEU A 56 10.21 9.79 -2.88
N PHE A 57 11.01 9.71 -3.94
CA PHE A 57 10.53 9.41 -5.29
C PHE A 57 9.91 8.00 -5.37
N VAL A 58 10.54 6.99 -4.79
CA VAL A 58 9.98 5.63 -4.70
C VAL A 58 8.73 5.60 -3.81
N GLY A 59 8.69 6.40 -2.74
CA GLY A 59 7.50 6.59 -1.90
C GLY A 59 6.31 7.19 -2.66
N LEU A 60 6.57 8.13 -3.58
CA LEU A 60 5.54 8.70 -4.44
C LEU A 60 4.93 7.64 -5.37
N ILE A 61 5.77 6.81 -6.00
CA ILE A 61 5.32 5.69 -6.84
C ILE A 61 4.50 4.69 -6.02
N GLN A 62 4.94 4.37 -4.80
CA GLN A 62 4.23 3.48 -3.88
C GLN A 62 2.82 4.00 -3.54
N ALA A 63 2.70 5.30 -3.24
CA ALA A 63 1.40 5.94 -2.95
C ALA A 63 0.48 5.95 -4.19
N PHE A 64 1.03 6.15 -5.39
CA PHE A 64 0.28 6.06 -6.64
C PHE A 64 -0.26 4.65 -6.90
N VAL A 65 0.56 3.62 -6.72
CA VAL A 65 0.15 2.21 -6.84
C VAL A 65 -0.93 1.86 -5.80
N PHE A 66 -0.78 2.35 -4.57
CA PHE A 66 -1.80 2.19 -3.53
C PHE A 66 -3.15 2.82 -3.92
N GLY A 67 -3.14 4.01 -4.49
CA GLY A 67 -4.35 4.66 -5.02
C GLY A 67 -4.99 3.87 -6.17
N MET A 68 -4.19 3.31 -7.08
CA MET A 68 -4.71 2.44 -8.13
C MET A 68 -5.36 1.17 -7.56
N LEU A 69 -4.71 0.50 -6.62
CA LEU A 69 -5.29 -0.68 -5.95
C LEU A 69 -6.58 -0.34 -5.21
N THR A 70 -6.67 0.86 -4.61
CA THR A 70 -7.88 1.35 -3.94
C THR A 70 -9.02 1.61 -4.92
N MET A 71 -8.73 2.19 -6.10
CA MET A 71 -9.72 2.35 -7.17
C MET A 71 -10.20 0.99 -7.69
N VAL A 72 -9.29 0.05 -7.89
CA VAL A 72 -9.63 -1.33 -8.29
C VAL A 72 -10.49 -1.98 -7.20
N PHE A 73 -10.14 -1.85 -5.93
CA PHE A 73 -10.94 -2.36 -4.81
C PHE A 73 -12.35 -1.74 -4.78
N MET A 74 -12.47 -0.43 -4.94
CA MET A 74 -13.77 0.25 -4.98
C MET A 74 -14.62 -0.27 -6.16
N SER A 75 -13.99 -0.52 -7.31
CA SER A 75 -14.64 -1.12 -8.47
C SER A 75 -15.07 -2.56 -8.20
N GLN A 76 -14.21 -3.40 -7.60
CA GLN A 76 -14.51 -4.78 -7.25
C GLN A 76 -15.61 -4.87 -6.18
N ALA A 77 -15.59 -3.99 -5.17
CA ALA A 77 -16.61 -3.92 -4.13
C ALA A 77 -17.97 -3.44 -4.69
N THR A 78 -17.96 -2.59 -5.71
CA THR A 78 -19.18 -2.16 -6.41
C THR A 78 -19.75 -3.28 -7.30
N HIS A 79 -18.89 -4.08 -7.95
CA HIS A 79 -19.33 -5.26 -8.71
C HIS A 79 -19.71 -6.43 -7.80
N GLY A 80 -19.14 -6.52 -6.59
CA GLY A 80 -19.43 -7.58 -5.60
C GLY A 80 -20.82 -7.50 -4.94
N HIS A 81 -21.68 -6.57 -5.37
CA HIS A 81 -23.09 -6.49 -4.94
C HIS A 81 -24.10 -6.67 -6.09
N GLY A 82 -23.67 -7.20 -7.24
CA GLY A 82 -24.49 -7.35 -8.44
C GLY A 82 -25.03 -8.76 -8.75
N ASP A 83 -24.61 -9.82 -8.05
CA ASP A 83 -25.00 -11.20 -8.41
C ASP A 83 -26.31 -11.70 -7.78
N HIS A 84 -27.34 -10.86 -7.70
CA HIS A 84 -28.69 -11.33 -7.30
C HIS A 84 -29.87 -10.64 -7.99
N GLU A 85 -29.75 -10.11 -9.21
CA GLU A 85 -30.96 -9.73 -9.98
C GLU A 85 -30.80 -9.95 -11.49
N GLU A 86 -30.63 -11.20 -11.96
CA GLU A 86 -31.09 -11.63 -13.30
C GLU A 86 -31.38 -13.15 -13.34
N GLU A 87 -32.52 -13.57 -12.81
CA GLU A 87 -33.30 -14.67 -13.42
C GLU A 87 -34.79 -14.31 -13.31
N HIS A 88 -35.23 -13.47 -14.24
CA HIS A 88 -36.60 -13.48 -14.70
C HIS A 88 -36.74 -14.77 -15.52
N HIS A 89 -37.39 -15.80 -14.97
CA HIS A 89 -38.29 -16.77 -15.63
C HIS A 89 -38.75 -17.85 -14.63
#